data_AF-A0A4U5JR53-F1
#
_entry.id   AF-A0A4U5JR53-F1
#
_cell.length_a   1.000
_cell.length_b   1.000
_cell.length_c   1.000
_cell.angle_alpha   90.00
_cell.angle_beta   90.00
_cell.angle_gamma   90.00
#
_symmetry.space_group_name_H-M   'P 1'
#
loop_
_entity.id
_entity.type
_entity.pdbx_description
1 polymer ?
#
loop_
_entity_poly.entity_id
_entity_poly.type
_entity_poly.pdbx_seq_one_letter_code
_entity_poly.pdbx_strand_id
1 'polypeptide(L)'
;MTAPSLSDASGVPAAINAFLRGVERRGAVFAELQCGDAVAGDAALAAAMRAFQTSVAKAPMGEWPHRFWSLLLATPMLRRANALPIRHDALAPLTRVGHGPRAALLLRLAAGLGETEGAAALGIAPATYRLALQRALPRRADGSADASAWQALASAVQATIKQLPPQRLAHLAKLRESALRPVAKRSVAPARLEAPEPSAPRRGWRIALWASASACVLALAATFLWPGKRPPERNDAPDIRTVSLPDAEPPASRYDAELARLSDRDFDLLLDARDEAVYLDLDFYAWYAAQAAMPATGRVPAPPGATDPAQDDDHPETSDATL
;
A
#
# COMPACT_ATOMS: atom_id res chain seq x y z
N MET A 1 -28.22 27.51 27.75
CA MET A 1 -27.85 26.99 26.41
C MET A 1 -27.29 28.15 25.62
N THR A 2 -25.96 28.29 25.60
CA THR A 2 -25.27 29.42 24.96
C THR A 2 -24.86 28.99 23.56
N ALA A 3 -25.37 29.68 22.53
CA ALA A 3 -25.02 29.41 21.15
C ALA A 3 -23.53 29.71 20.91
N PRO A 4 -22.79 28.87 20.17
CA PRO A 4 -21.41 29.18 19.77
C PRO A 4 -21.42 30.42 18.87
N SER A 5 -20.63 31.43 19.22
CA SER A 5 -20.52 32.67 18.47
C SER A 5 -19.81 32.41 17.14
N LEU A 6 -20.29 33.04 16.07
CA LEU A 6 -19.77 32.92 14.70
C LEU A 6 -18.25 33.18 14.58
N SER A 7 -17.65 33.85 15.57
CA SER A 7 -16.20 34.07 15.67
C SER A 7 -15.41 32.78 15.95
N ASP A 8 -15.92 31.82 16.72
CA ASP A 8 -15.23 30.55 17.00
C ASP A 8 -15.07 29.70 15.74
N ALA A 9 -16.10 29.68 14.89
CA ALA A 9 -16.08 28.91 13.63
C ALA A 9 -15.02 29.43 12.64
N SER A 10 -14.69 30.72 12.68
CA SER A 10 -13.67 31.33 11.82
C SER A 10 -12.23 31.00 12.24
N GLY A 11 -12.00 30.65 13.52
CA GLY A 11 -10.68 30.32 14.06
C GLY A 11 -10.25 28.87 13.87
N VAL A 12 -11.20 27.94 13.74
CA VAL A 12 -10.92 26.49 13.62
C VAL A 12 -10.02 26.14 12.42
N PRO A 13 -10.27 26.65 11.19
CA PRO A 13 -9.40 26.35 10.05
C PRO A 13 -7.95 26.85 10.24
N ALA A 14 -7.78 28.02 10.87
CA ALA A 14 -6.47 28.59 11.18
C ALA A 14 -5.74 27.77 12.25
N ALA A 15 -6.44 27.34 13.29
CA ALA A 15 -5.91 26.48 14.35
C ALA A 15 -5.47 25.12 13.80
N ILE A 16 -6.27 24.49 12.94
CA ILE A 16 -5.91 23.23 12.26
C ILE A 16 -4.64 23.42 11.44
N ASN A 17 -4.55 24.48 10.65
CA ASN A 17 -3.37 24.76 9.84
C ASN A 17 -2.11 24.97 10.71
N ALA A 18 -2.23 25.75 11.79
CA ALA A 18 -1.13 25.96 12.74
C ALA A 18 -0.67 24.65 13.40
N PHE A 19 -1.62 23.81 13.82
CA PHE A 19 -1.32 22.49 14.37
C PHE A 19 -0.59 21.60 13.35
N LEU A 20 -1.13 21.48 12.13
CA LEU A 20 -0.53 20.66 11.07
C LEU A 20 0.88 21.13 10.73
N ARG A 21 1.11 22.45 10.65
CA ARG A 21 2.44 23.03 10.46
C ARG A 21 3.40 22.67 11.60
N GLY A 22 2.92 22.58 12.83
CA GLY A 22 3.70 22.20 14.02
C GLY A 22 4.04 20.70 14.10
N VAL A 23 3.29 19.83 13.42
CA VAL A 23 3.56 18.38 13.38
C VAL A 23 4.22 17.93 12.08
N GLU A 24 4.16 18.72 11.01
CA GLU A 24 4.61 18.38 9.65
C GLU A 24 6.02 17.76 9.60
N ARG A 25 7.03 18.44 10.18
CA ARG A 25 8.42 17.94 10.17
C ARG A 25 8.57 16.62 10.93
N ARG A 26 7.94 16.54 12.10
CA ARG A 26 7.99 15.35 12.96
C ARG A 26 7.27 14.18 12.30
N GLY A 27 6.11 14.42 11.70
CA GLY A 27 5.33 13.45 10.96
C GLY A 27 6.08 12.88 9.77
N ALA A 28 6.79 13.73 9.00
CA ALA A 28 7.55 13.29 7.83
C ALA A 28 8.73 12.40 8.20
N VAL A 29 9.49 12.78 9.23
CA VAL A 29 10.61 11.97 9.74
C VAL A 29 10.11 10.68 10.40
N PHE A 30 9.04 10.75 11.19
CA PHE A 30 8.40 9.57 11.76
C PHE A 30 8.01 8.57 10.66
N ALA A 31 7.28 9.05 9.63
CA ALA A 31 6.76 8.22 8.57
C ALA A 31 7.90 7.56 7.76
N GLU A 32 8.91 8.35 7.37
CA GLU A 32 10.09 7.86 6.66
C GLU A 32 10.87 6.82 7.50
N LEU A 33 11.09 7.07 8.79
CA LEU A 33 11.80 6.12 9.65
C LEU A 33 10.98 4.86 9.96
N GLN A 34 9.66 4.94 9.89
CA GLN A 34 8.78 3.81 10.13
C GLN A 34 8.71 2.87 8.93
N CYS A 35 8.53 3.43 7.71
CA CYS A 35 8.38 2.65 6.48
C CYS A 35 9.69 2.47 5.68
N GLY A 36 10.72 3.27 5.94
CA GLY A 36 12.02 3.23 5.24
C GLY A 36 12.07 3.99 3.91
N ASP A 37 11.02 4.74 3.56
CA ASP A 37 10.94 5.47 2.30
C ASP A 37 10.37 6.88 2.51
N ALA A 38 11.12 7.90 2.10
CA ALA A 38 10.74 9.30 2.25
C ALA A 38 9.48 9.66 1.46
N VAL A 39 9.35 9.16 0.22
CA VAL A 39 8.22 9.46 -0.67
C VAL A 39 6.97 8.77 -0.15
N ALA A 40 7.10 7.49 0.22
CA ALA A 40 5.99 6.75 0.82
C ALA A 40 5.56 7.37 2.16
N GLY A 41 6.52 7.83 2.97
CA GLY A 41 6.26 8.52 4.23
C GLY A 41 5.54 9.86 4.06
N ASP A 42 5.95 10.67 3.08
CA ASP A 42 5.31 11.97 2.77
C ASP A 42 3.87 11.77 2.30
N ALA A 43 3.61 10.73 1.50
CA ALA A 43 2.26 10.37 1.06
C ALA A 43 1.38 9.85 2.22
N ALA A 44 1.94 9.08 3.15
CA ALA A 44 1.28 8.66 4.38
C ALA A 44 0.87 9.87 5.22
N LEU A 45 1.79 10.82 5.40
CA LEU A 45 1.53 12.07 6.10
C LEU A 45 0.40 12.88 5.45
N ALA A 46 0.42 13.02 4.12
CA ALA A 46 -0.64 13.72 3.40
C ALA A 46 -2.02 13.04 3.54
N ALA A 47 -2.07 11.71 3.60
CA ALA A 47 -3.30 10.97 3.88
C ALA A 47 -3.81 11.23 5.31
N ALA A 48 -2.92 11.22 6.29
CA ALA A 48 -3.25 11.53 7.68
C ALA A 48 -3.76 12.96 7.85
N MET A 49 -3.16 13.94 7.19
CA MET A 49 -3.61 15.35 7.20
C MET A 49 -5.04 15.51 6.68
N ARG A 50 -5.38 14.82 5.59
CA ARG A 50 -6.75 14.81 5.03
C ARG A 50 -7.75 14.17 6.00
N ALA A 51 -7.44 13.00 6.53
CA ALA A 51 -8.30 12.31 7.49
C ALA A 51 -8.47 13.11 8.80
N PHE A 52 -7.42 13.81 9.22
CA PHE A 52 -7.44 14.67 10.40
C PHE A 52 -8.41 15.84 10.21
N GLN A 53 -8.35 16.53 9.07
CA GLN A 53 -9.28 17.61 8.75
C GLN A 53 -10.75 17.17 8.84
N THR A 54 -11.06 15.98 8.31
CA THR A 54 -12.44 15.44 8.31
C THR A 54 -12.92 15.00 9.70
N SER A 55 -12.01 14.68 10.62
CA SER A 55 -12.35 14.07 11.92
C SER A 55 -12.34 15.05 13.10
N VAL A 56 -11.65 16.19 12.98
CA VAL A 56 -11.35 17.06 14.13
C VAL A 56 -12.44 18.07 14.48
N ALA A 57 -13.49 18.20 13.65
CA ALA A 57 -14.52 19.24 13.77
C ALA A 57 -15.28 19.28 15.12
N LYS A 58 -15.21 18.20 15.92
CA LYS A 58 -15.87 18.10 17.23
C LYS A 58 -14.92 17.79 18.39
N ALA A 59 -13.62 17.63 18.13
CA ALA A 59 -12.66 17.19 19.14
C ALA A 59 -11.97 18.39 19.83
N PRO A 60 -11.81 18.36 21.16
CA PRO A 60 -11.09 19.42 21.88
C PRO A 60 -9.62 19.47 21.44
N MET A 61 -9.04 20.68 21.41
CA MET A 61 -7.69 20.89 20.88
C MET A 61 -6.59 20.09 21.59
N GLY A 62 -6.81 19.73 22.87
CA GLY A 62 -5.91 18.85 23.63
C GLY A 62 -5.84 17.41 23.12
N GLU A 63 -6.88 16.91 22.44
CA GLU A 63 -6.89 15.54 21.87
C GLU A 63 -6.24 15.46 20.48
N TRP A 64 -5.98 16.61 19.85
CA TRP A 64 -5.52 16.67 18.47
C TRP A 64 -4.20 15.92 18.21
N PRO A 65 -3.16 16.04 19.07
CA PRO A 65 -1.91 15.31 18.86
C PRO A 65 -2.15 13.80 18.80
N HIS A 66 -2.80 13.24 19.81
CA HIS A 66 -3.08 11.80 19.87
C HIS A 66 -3.85 11.32 18.63
N ARG A 67 -4.95 12.01 18.27
CA ARG A 67 -5.76 11.64 17.10
C ARG A 67 -4.97 11.70 15.79
N PHE A 68 -4.14 12.73 15.61
CA PHE A 68 -3.30 12.85 14.43
C PHE A 68 -2.31 11.67 14.31
N TRP A 69 -1.64 11.31 15.40
CA TRP A 69 -0.69 10.20 15.39
C TRP A 69 -1.37 8.85 15.16
N SER A 70 -2.57 8.63 15.72
CA SER A 70 -3.38 7.44 15.42
C SER A 70 -3.73 7.35 13.93
N LEU A 71 -4.17 8.46 13.32
CA LEU A 71 -4.49 8.50 11.89
C LEU A 71 -3.26 8.25 11.02
N LEU A 72 -2.10 8.79 11.41
CA LEU A 72 -0.85 8.53 10.71
C LEU A 72 -0.48 7.05 10.76
N LEU A 73 -0.53 6.43 11.94
CA LEU A 73 -0.26 5.00 12.15
C LEU A 73 -1.24 4.09 11.41
N ALA A 74 -2.48 4.51 11.23
CA ALA A 74 -3.51 3.77 10.48
C ALA A 74 -3.23 3.71 8.97
N THR A 75 -2.35 4.56 8.43
CA THR A 75 -2.08 4.60 6.99
C THR A 75 -1.42 3.30 6.50
N PRO A 76 -1.89 2.74 5.37
CA PRO A 76 -1.38 1.47 4.85
C PRO A 76 0.10 1.52 4.44
N MET A 77 0.56 2.70 4.03
CA MET A 77 1.94 2.92 3.59
C MET A 77 2.95 2.67 4.70
N LEU A 78 2.56 2.91 5.96
CA LEU A 78 3.45 2.65 7.08
C LEU A 78 3.57 1.16 7.38
N ARG A 79 2.56 0.32 7.08
CA ARG A 79 2.60 -1.12 7.37
C ARG A 79 3.65 -1.90 6.58
N ARG A 80 4.12 -1.35 5.45
CA ARG A 80 5.19 -1.96 4.64
C ARG A 80 6.54 -1.59 5.23
N ALA A 81 7.22 -2.57 5.83
CA ALA A 81 8.57 -2.38 6.31
C ALA A 81 9.55 -2.55 5.15
N ASN A 82 10.02 -1.43 4.57
CA ASN A 82 11.22 -1.47 3.74
C ASN A 82 12.46 -1.41 4.62
N ALA A 83 13.59 -1.87 4.09
CA ALA A 83 14.88 -1.68 4.72
C ALA A 83 15.13 -0.17 4.88
N LEU A 84 15.49 0.25 6.09
CA LEU A 84 15.79 1.65 6.35
C LEU A 84 17.09 2.02 5.63
N PRO A 85 17.11 3.08 4.79
CA PRO A 85 18.37 3.58 4.26
C PRO A 85 19.21 4.11 5.41
N ILE A 86 20.35 3.47 5.69
CA ILE A 86 21.27 3.90 6.74
C ILE A 86 21.97 5.16 6.26
N ARG A 87 21.45 6.32 6.66
CA ARG A 87 22.06 7.64 6.39
C ARG A 87 22.98 8.09 7.53
N HIS A 88 22.79 7.53 8.71
CA HIS A 88 23.60 7.76 9.91
C HIS A 88 23.73 6.47 10.70
N ASP A 89 24.95 6.18 11.17
CA ASP A 89 25.22 5.00 11.99
C ASP A 89 24.40 4.99 13.29
N ALA A 90 24.10 6.17 13.84
CA ALA A 90 23.25 6.34 15.01
C ALA A 90 21.79 5.88 14.79
N LEU A 91 21.33 5.75 13.53
CA LEU A 91 20.01 5.21 13.18
C LEU A 91 20.04 3.69 12.94
N ALA A 92 21.22 3.08 12.84
CA ALA A 92 21.36 1.65 12.62
C ALA A 92 20.57 0.78 13.63
N PRO A 93 20.45 1.15 14.93
CA PRO A 93 19.61 0.39 15.86
C PRO A 93 18.17 0.19 15.39
N LEU A 94 17.55 1.15 14.69
CA LEU A 94 16.16 1.05 14.22
C LEU A 94 15.95 -0.08 13.21
N THR A 95 16.99 -0.44 12.45
CA THR A 95 16.93 -1.52 11.45
C THR A 95 16.73 -2.90 12.07
N ARG A 96 17.22 -3.08 13.30
CA ARG A 96 17.15 -4.34 14.06
C ARG A 96 15.85 -4.49 14.85
N VAL A 97 15.11 -3.40 15.02
CA VAL A 97 13.85 -3.37 15.76
C VAL A 97 12.70 -3.69 14.83
N GLY A 98 11.81 -4.61 15.24
CA GLY A 98 10.58 -4.95 14.52
C GLY A 98 9.63 -3.75 14.38
N HIS A 99 8.68 -3.86 13.46
CA HIS A 99 7.84 -2.73 13.04
C HIS A 99 7.02 -2.08 14.18
N GLY A 100 6.39 -2.87 15.05
CA GLY A 100 5.60 -2.37 16.18
C GLY A 100 6.44 -1.66 17.26
N PRO A 101 7.48 -2.30 17.83
CA PRO A 101 8.38 -1.64 18.77
C PRO A 101 9.08 -0.41 18.19
N ARG A 102 9.37 -0.40 16.88
CA ARG A 102 9.89 0.78 16.18
C ARG A 102 8.89 1.94 16.20
N ALA A 103 7.60 1.68 15.95
CA ALA A 103 6.56 2.71 16.03
C ALA A 103 6.50 3.34 17.44
N ALA A 104 6.48 2.51 18.48
CA ALA A 104 6.47 2.99 19.87
C ALA A 104 7.69 3.86 20.17
N LEU A 105 8.88 3.43 19.74
CA LEU A 105 10.11 4.19 19.90
C LEU A 105 10.06 5.54 19.16
N LEU A 106 9.58 5.55 17.91
CA LEU A 106 9.49 6.78 17.11
C LEU A 106 8.41 7.74 17.64
N LEU A 107 7.34 7.25 18.26
CA LEU A 107 6.39 8.12 18.95
C LEU A 107 7.06 8.85 20.13
N ARG A 108 7.96 8.17 20.84
CA ARG A 108 8.75 8.81 21.90
C ARG A 108 9.77 9.79 21.35
N LEU A 109 10.52 9.41 20.31
CA LEU A 109 11.67 10.18 19.81
C LEU A 109 11.30 11.27 18.82
N ALA A 110 10.46 10.96 17.83
CA ALA A 110 10.09 11.89 16.75
C ALA A 110 8.83 12.67 17.09
N ALA A 111 7.78 12.00 17.58
CA ALA A 111 6.55 12.69 17.95
C ALA A 111 6.67 13.43 19.30
N GLY A 112 7.54 12.97 20.20
CA GLY A 112 7.75 13.56 21.52
C GLY A 112 6.61 13.25 22.51
N LEU A 113 5.86 12.17 22.27
CA LEU A 113 4.71 11.81 23.09
C LEU A 113 5.12 11.20 24.44
N GLY A 114 4.29 11.46 25.44
CA GLY A 114 4.31 10.76 26.71
C GLY A 114 4.01 9.27 26.55
N GLU A 115 4.22 8.48 27.62
CA GLU A 115 3.87 7.05 27.62
C GLU A 115 2.38 6.83 27.35
N THR A 116 1.52 7.53 28.08
CA THR A 116 0.06 7.42 27.95
C THR A 116 -0.43 7.84 26.57
N GLU A 117 0.10 8.94 26.03
CA GLU A 117 -0.28 9.45 24.71
C GLU A 117 0.22 8.54 23.58
N GLY A 118 1.43 8.00 23.70
CA GLY A 118 2.00 7.05 22.73
C GLY A 118 1.24 5.71 22.74
N ALA A 119 0.88 5.22 23.92
CA ALA A 119 0.04 4.02 24.07
C ALA A 119 -1.34 4.23 23.45
N ALA A 120 -1.97 5.37 23.75
CA ALA A 120 -3.23 5.76 23.14
C ALA A 120 -3.12 5.81 21.62
N ALA A 121 -2.07 6.45 21.07
CA ALA A 121 -1.87 6.59 19.62
C ALA A 121 -1.75 5.24 18.89
N LEU A 122 -1.20 4.22 19.55
CA LEU A 122 -1.12 2.85 19.04
C LEU A 122 -2.38 2.02 19.31
N GLY A 123 -3.33 2.50 20.11
CA GLY A 123 -4.51 1.74 20.54
C GLY A 123 -4.17 0.57 21.47
N ILE A 124 -3.10 0.69 22.26
CA ILE A 124 -2.63 -0.38 23.16
C ILE A 124 -2.58 0.07 24.62
N ALA A 125 -2.55 -0.90 25.54
CA ALA A 125 -2.38 -0.61 26.97
C ALA A 125 -0.99 0.00 27.28
N PRO A 126 -0.86 0.90 28.28
CA PRO A 126 0.43 1.48 28.68
C PRO A 126 1.51 0.44 29.04
N ALA A 127 1.12 -0.68 29.65
CA ALA A 127 2.04 -1.78 29.95
C ALA A 127 2.63 -2.40 28.67
N THR A 128 1.82 -2.61 27.64
CA THR A 128 2.25 -3.11 26.33
C THR A 128 3.19 -2.12 25.64
N TYR A 129 2.90 -0.83 25.76
CA TYR A 129 3.77 0.23 25.24
C TYR A 129 5.14 0.24 25.93
N ARG A 130 5.20 0.12 27.26
CA ARG A 130 6.47 0.00 28.00
C ARG A 130 7.28 -1.21 27.56
N LEU A 131 6.63 -2.36 27.41
CA LEU A 131 7.28 -3.57 26.91
C LEU A 131 7.84 -3.38 25.49
N ALA A 132 7.09 -2.70 24.62
CA ALA A 132 7.56 -2.36 23.27
C ALA A 132 8.80 -1.46 23.32
N LEU A 133 8.82 -0.44 24.18
CA LEU A 133 10.00 0.41 24.38
C LEU A 133 11.20 -0.39 24.91
N GLN A 134 11.01 -1.26 25.91
CA GLN A 134 12.06 -2.11 26.46
C GLN A 134 12.68 -3.06 25.42
N ARG A 135 11.87 -3.52 24.46
CA ARG A 135 12.33 -4.34 23.31
C ARG A 135 13.05 -3.52 22.24
N ALA A 136 12.72 -2.24 22.11
CA ALA A 136 13.31 -1.35 21.11
C ALA A 136 14.59 -0.62 21.58
N LEU A 137 14.86 -0.61 22.89
CA LEU A 137 16.05 0.05 23.45
C LEU A 137 17.35 -0.61 22.94
N PRO A 138 18.35 0.19 22.52
CA PRO A 138 19.69 -0.31 22.23
C PRO A 138 20.28 -1.03 23.45
N ARG A 139 20.94 -2.17 23.19
CA ARG A 139 21.60 -2.98 24.21
C ARG A 139 23.09 -3.13 23.89
N ARG A 140 23.90 -3.21 24.93
CA ARG A 140 25.32 -3.55 24.83
C ARG A 140 25.48 -5.06 24.64
N ALA A 141 26.72 -5.49 24.38
CA ALA A 141 27.07 -6.91 24.23
C ALA A 141 26.76 -7.75 25.48
N ASP A 142 26.75 -7.14 26.66
CA ASP A 142 26.40 -7.76 27.95
C ASP A 142 24.86 -7.86 28.18
N GLY A 143 24.04 -7.39 27.24
CA GLY A 143 22.58 -7.38 27.34
C GLY A 143 21.99 -6.21 28.14
N SER A 144 22.83 -5.39 28.78
CA SER A 144 22.42 -4.18 29.50
C SER A 144 21.94 -3.08 28.55
N ALA A 145 21.10 -2.17 29.04
CA ALA A 145 20.64 -1.02 28.26
C ALA A 145 21.78 -0.04 27.96
N ASP A 146 21.91 0.36 26.70
CA ASP A 146 22.97 1.27 26.27
C ASP A 146 22.51 2.73 26.22
N ALA A 147 22.84 3.48 27.27
CA ALA A 147 22.45 4.89 27.42
C ALA A 147 23.11 5.81 26.36
N SER A 148 24.35 5.54 25.94
CA SER A 148 25.03 6.37 24.95
C SER A 148 24.46 6.15 23.56
N ALA A 149 24.20 4.88 23.18
CA ALA A 149 23.53 4.57 21.92
C ALA A 149 22.08 5.10 21.89
N TRP A 150 21.36 5.06 23.02
CA TRP A 150 20.07 5.71 23.16
C TRP A 150 20.15 7.21 22.89
N GLN A 151 21.09 7.91 23.54
CA GLN A 151 21.25 9.34 23.39
C GLN A 151 21.64 9.71 21.95
N ALA A 152 22.57 8.95 21.34
CA ALA A 152 22.98 9.13 19.96
C ALA A 152 21.80 8.96 19.00
N LEU A 153 20.96 7.93 19.20
CA LEU A 153 19.76 7.71 18.42
C LEU A 153 18.77 8.87 18.54
N ALA A 154 18.48 9.31 19.77
CA ALA A 154 17.59 10.44 20.02
C ALA A 154 18.11 11.73 19.35
N SER A 155 19.39 12.02 19.50
CA SER A 155 20.05 13.16 18.86
C SER A 155 19.99 13.07 17.33
N ALA A 156 20.20 11.89 16.75
CA ALA A 156 20.13 11.68 15.30
C ALA A 156 18.71 11.90 14.74
N VAL A 157 17.68 11.41 15.42
CA VAL A 157 16.28 11.66 15.04
C VAL A 157 15.96 13.16 15.13
N GLN A 158 16.37 13.82 16.21
CA GLN A 158 16.16 15.25 16.38
C GLN A 158 16.94 16.10 15.36
N ALA A 159 18.16 15.71 15.02
CA ALA A 159 18.94 16.34 13.96
C ALA A 159 18.23 16.20 12.61
N THR A 160 17.72 15.00 12.28
CA THR A 160 16.96 14.73 11.05
C THR A 160 15.71 15.62 10.95
N ILE A 161 14.98 15.82 12.05
CA ILE A 161 13.81 16.71 12.10
C ILE A 161 14.20 18.17 11.86
N LYS A 162 15.31 18.62 12.47
CA LYS A 162 15.78 20.01 12.35
C LYS A 162 16.37 20.32 10.98
N GLN A 163 17.08 19.36 10.39
CA GLN A 163 17.83 19.49 9.13
C GLN A 163 17.05 18.98 7.92
N LEU A 164 15.71 18.92 8.00
CA LEU A 164 14.89 18.47 6.88
C LEU A 164 15.13 19.39 5.66
N PRO A 165 15.44 18.83 4.46
CA PRO A 165 15.78 19.64 3.29
C PRO A 165 14.70 20.67 2.96
N PRO A 166 15.07 21.91 2.58
CA PRO A 166 14.11 22.98 2.32
C PRO A 166 13.17 22.65 1.16
N GLN A 167 13.64 21.91 0.15
CA GLN A 167 12.82 21.43 -0.96
C GLN A 167 11.73 20.47 -0.48
N ARG A 168 12.07 19.57 0.46
CA ARG A 168 11.10 18.65 1.06
C ARG A 168 10.11 19.39 1.94
N LEU A 169 10.55 20.40 2.70
CA LEU A 169 9.64 21.27 3.46
C LEU A 169 8.65 22.00 2.55
N ALA A 170 9.10 22.54 1.42
CA ALA A 170 8.22 23.17 0.45
C ALA A 170 7.22 22.18 -0.17
N HIS A 171 7.66 20.94 -0.45
CA HIS A 171 6.78 19.86 -0.90
C HIS A 171 5.71 19.51 0.14
N LEU A 172 6.10 19.34 1.41
CA LEU A 172 5.17 19.08 2.52
C LEU A 172 4.16 20.20 2.72
N ALA A 173 4.59 21.46 2.58
CA ALA A 173 3.69 22.60 2.66
C ALA A 173 2.62 22.57 1.56
N LYS A 174 2.99 22.19 0.32
CA LYS A 174 2.04 21.99 -0.79
C LYS A 174 1.07 20.83 -0.50
N LEU A 175 1.57 19.73 0.07
CA LEU A 175 0.73 18.59 0.47
C LEU A 175 -0.29 19.01 1.54
N ARG A 176 0.13 19.74 2.57
CA ARG A 176 -0.77 20.29 3.60
C ARG A 176 -1.82 21.23 3.01
N GLU A 177 -1.43 22.13 2.12
CA GLU A 177 -2.38 23.03 1.43
C GLU A 177 -3.40 22.25 0.60
N SER A 178 -2.95 21.22 -0.13
CA SER A 178 -3.84 20.34 -0.88
C SER A 178 -4.78 19.54 0.03
N ALA A 179 -4.29 19.11 1.19
CA ALA A 179 -5.07 18.37 2.19
C ALA A 179 -6.10 19.24 2.90
N LEU A 180 -5.83 20.54 3.05
CA LEU A 180 -6.72 21.50 3.68
C LEU A 180 -7.76 22.08 2.71
N ARG A 181 -7.60 21.92 1.40
CA ARG A 181 -8.63 22.32 0.45
C ARG A 181 -9.87 21.47 0.69
N PRO A 182 -11.05 22.07 0.95
CA PRO A 182 -12.27 21.32 1.07
C PRO A 182 -12.45 20.53 -0.23
N VAL A 183 -12.51 19.21 -0.10
CA VAL A 183 -12.94 18.36 -1.20
C VAL A 183 -14.38 18.76 -1.45
N ALA A 184 -14.60 19.63 -2.44
CA ALA A 184 -15.94 19.80 -3.01
C ALA A 184 -16.46 18.39 -3.23
N LYS A 185 -17.66 18.08 -2.74
CA LYS A 185 -18.33 16.78 -2.94
C LYS A 185 -18.33 16.52 -4.44
N ARG A 186 -17.25 15.90 -4.91
CA ARG A 186 -17.13 15.46 -6.28
C ARG A 186 -18.01 14.24 -6.24
N SER A 187 -19.21 14.38 -6.79
CA SER A 187 -19.92 13.23 -7.31
C SER A 187 -18.85 12.39 -8.00
N VAL A 188 -18.73 11.13 -7.57
CA VAL A 188 -17.82 10.18 -8.18
C VAL A 188 -18.39 9.92 -9.58
N ALA A 189 -18.14 10.83 -10.50
CA ALA A 189 -17.95 10.46 -11.89
C ALA A 189 -16.65 9.63 -11.87
N PRO A 190 -16.66 8.39 -12.37
CA PRO A 190 -15.48 7.55 -12.36
C PRO A 190 -14.37 8.33 -13.05
N ALA A 191 -13.36 8.72 -12.28
CA ALA A 191 -12.16 9.32 -12.82
C ALA A 191 -11.52 8.25 -13.69
N ARG A 192 -11.62 8.42 -15.00
CA ARG A 192 -10.77 7.71 -15.96
C ARG A 192 -9.35 8.02 -15.54
N LEU A 193 -8.69 7.04 -14.94
CA LEU A 193 -7.26 7.08 -14.68
C LEU A 193 -6.59 7.24 -16.03
N GLU A 194 -6.15 8.45 -16.36
CA GLU A 194 -5.09 8.62 -17.34
C GLU A 194 -3.88 7.87 -16.78
N ALA A 195 -3.63 6.72 -17.38
CA ALA A 195 -2.46 5.92 -17.09
C ALA A 195 -1.22 6.82 -17.25
N PRO A 196 -0.23 6.73 -16.34
CA PRO A 196 1.05 7.37 -16.57
C PRO A 196 1.62 6.85 -17.89
N GLU A 197 1.90 7.77 -18.83
CA GLU A 197 2.62 7.49 -20.07
C GLU A 197 3.84 6.61 -19.76
N PRO A 198 3.89 5.36 -20.27
CA PRO A 198 5.02 4.49 -20.04
C PRO A 198 6.24 5.10 -20.75
N SER A 199 7.23 5.50 -19.95
CA SER A 199 8.53 5.91 -20.46
C SER A 199 9.08 4.82 -21.36
N ALA A 200 9.33 5.17 -22.62
CA ALA A 200 9.70 4.23 -23.67
C ALA A 200 10.86 3.32 -23.21
N PRO A 201 10.67 1.99 -23.16
CA PRO A 201 11.73 1.09 -22.73
C PRO A 201 12.83 1.08 -23.78
N ARG A 202 14.07 1.30 -23.33
CA ARG A 202 15.27 1.22 -24.17
C ARG A 202 15.31 -0.15 -24.86
N ARG A 203 15.31 -0.12 -26.21
CA ARG A 203 15.24 -1.27 -27.14
C ARG A 203 16.14 -2.46 -26.77
N GLY A 204 17.24 -2.23 -26.05
CA GLY A 204 18.15 -3.26 -25.55
C GLY A 204 17.58 -4.21 -24.49
N TRP A 205 16.66 -3.78 -23.63
CA TRP A 205 16.10 -4.68 -22.59
C TRP A 205 15.15 -5.70 -23.19
N ARG A 206 14.35 -5.32 -24.19
CA ARG A 206 13.48 -6.27 -24.90
C ARG A 206 14.31 -7.37 -25.58
N ILE A 207 15.44 -7.03 -26.20
CA ILE A 207 16.35 -8.02 -26.83
C ILE A 207 16.96 -8.93 -25.77
N ALA A 208 17.40 -8.40 -24.62
CA ALA A 208 17.92 -9.22 -23.53
C ALA A 208 16.87 -10.18 -22.93
N LEU A 209 15.62 -9.74 -22.85
CA LEU A 209 14.50 -10.54 -22.34
C LEU A 209 14.13 -11.65 -23.32
N TRP A 210 14.09 -11.36 -24.63
CA TRP A 210 13.88 -12.37 -25.67
C TRP A 210 15.05 -13.35 -25.79
N ALA A 211 16.30 -12.89 -25.62
CA ALA A 211 17.47 -13.77 -25.59
C ALA A 211 17.43 -14.72 -24.39
N SER A 212 17.07 -14.22 -23.20
CA SER A 212 16.90 -15.04 -22.00
C SER A 212 15.77 -16.08 -22.15
N ALA A 213 14.61 -15.65 -22.65
CA ALA A 213 13.49 -16.56 -22.91
C ALA A 213 13.85 -17.64 -23.94
N SER A 214 14.54 -17.27 -25.02
CA SER A 214 15.01 -18.21 -26.04
C SER A 214 16.04 -19.18 -25.49
N ALA A 215 16.95 -18.72 -24.62
CA ALA A 215 17.93 -19.58 -23.94
C ALA A 215 17.25 -20.60 -23.01
N CYS A 216 16.21 -20.19 -22.28
CA CYS A 216 15.42 -21.11 -21.44
C CYS A 216 14.68 -22.15 -22.28
N VAL A 217 14.07 -21.77 -23.40
CA VAL A 217 13.37 -22.71 -24.29
C VAL A 217 14.35 -23.68 -24.95
N LEU A 218 15.54 -23.21 -25.37
CA LEU A 218 16.60 -24.07 -25.91
C LEU A 218 17.16 -25.03 -24.86
N ALA A 219 17.38 -24.57 -23.62
CA ALA A 219 17.81 -25.43 -22.52
C ALA A 219 16.75 -26.50 -22.22
N LEU A 220 15.47 -26.13 -22.23
CA LEU A 220 14.36 -27.06 -22.03
C LEU A 220 14.27 -28.09 -23.17
N ALA A 221 14.43 -27.67 -24.42
CA ALA A 221 14.43 -28.57 -25.57
C ALA A 221 15.64 -29.52 -25.57
N ALA A 222 16.80 -29.06 -25.12
CA ALA A 222 18.00 -29.88 -24.96
C ALA A 222 17.80 -31.02 -23.96
N THR A 223 16.97 -30.83 -22.93
CA THR A 223 16.60 -31.91 -21.99
C THR A 223 15.80 -33.05 -22.63
N PHE A 224 15.06 -32.79 -23.71
CA PHE A 224 14.24 -33.81 -24.39
C PHE A 224 14.96 -34.48 -25.57
N LEU A 225 15.98 -33.83 -26.13
CA LEU A 225 16.73 -34.32 -27.30
C LEU A 225 18.01 -35.10 -26.93
N TRP A 226 18.34 -35.22 -25.64
CA TRP A 226 19.50 -35.99 -25.18
C TRP A 226 19.10 -37.41 -24.75
N PRO A 227 19.38 -38.46 -25.54
CA PRO A 227 19.20 -39.82 -25.10
C PRO A 227 20.26 -40.10 -24.03
N GLY A 228 19.82 -40.16 -22.77
CA GLY A 228 20.68 -40.19 -21.59
C GLY A 228 21.67 -41.36 -21.58
N LYS A 229 22.96 -41.05 -21.65
CA LYS A 229 23.99 -41.89 -21.03
C LYS A 229 24.00 -41.56 -19.54
N ARG A 230 23.34 -42.39 -18.73
CA ARG A 230 23.40 -42.31 -17.27
C ARG A 230 24.85 -42.53 -16.82
N PRO A 231 25.46 -41.62 -16.03
CA PRO A 231 26.71 -41.92 -15.34
C PRO A 231 26.45 -43.00 -14.26
N PRO A 232 27.43 -43.85 -13.94
CA PRO A 232 27.27 -44.89 -12.94
C PRO A 232 27.03 -44.27 -11.56
N GLU A 233 25.90 -44.64 -10.94
CA GLU A 233 25.51 -44.22 -9.60
C GLU A 233 26.57 -44.63 -8.58
N ARG A 234 27.12 -43.63 -7.88
CA ARG A 234 27.81 -43.84 -6.62
C ARG A 234 26.73 -43.99 -5.55
N ASN A 235 26.50 -45.23 -5.11
CA ASN A 235 25.59 -45.62 -4.04
C ASN A 235 25.98 -44.99 -2.69
N ASP A 236 25.60 -43.74 -2.44
CA ASP A 236 25.64 -43.11 -1.11
C ASP A 236 24.56 -42.01 -0.95
N ALA A 237 23.39 -42.19 -1.57
CA ALA A 237 22.21 -41.36 -1.32
C ALA A 237 21.19 -42.13 -0.46
N PRO A 238 20.58 -41.53 0.57
CA PRO A 238 19.59 -42.21 1.40
C PRO A 238 18.38 -42.61 0.55
N ASP A 239 17.95 -43.86 0.74
CA ASP A 239 16.79 -44.50 0.09
C ASP A 239 15.51 -43.70 0.39
N ILE A 240 15.10 -42.82 -0.53
CA ILE A 240 13.84 -42.08 -0.41
C ILE A 240 12.71 -43.03 -0.79
N ARG A 241 12.11 -43.64 0.23
CA ARG A 241 10.90 -44.43 0.09
C ARG A 241 9.69 -43.52 0.02
N THR A 242 9.09 -43.41 -1.16
CA THR A 242 7.77 -42.82 -1.32
C THR A 242 6.73 -43.87 -0.94
N VAL A 243 5.99 -43.59 0.15
CA VAL A 243 4.83 -44.37 0.57
C VAL A 243 3.61 -43.51 0.26
N SER A 244 2.67 -44.06 -0.52
CA SER A 244 1.37 -43.42 -0.70
C SER A 244 0.68 -43.30 0.65
N LEU A 245 0.30 -42.09 1.03
CA LEU A 245 -0.51 -41.89 2.23
C LEU A 245 -1.84 -42.64 2.06
N PRO A 246 -2.36 -43.26 3.12
CA PRO A 246 -3.72 -43.82 3.09
C PRO A 246 -4.73 -42.71 2.75
N ASP A 247 -5.85 -43.11 2.15
CA ASP A 247 -6.92 -42.18 1.80
C ASP A 247 -7.27 -41.31 3.01
N ALA A 248 -7.20 -39.98 2.81
CA ALA A 248 -7.37 -39.03 3.89
C ALA A 248 -8.76 -39.20 4.52
N GLU A 249 -8.79 -39.52 5.81
CA GLU A 249 -10.03 -39.48 6.57
C GLU A 249 -10.62 -38.06 6.49
N PRO A 250 -11.95 -37.94 6.33
CA PRO A 250 -12.59 -36.63 6.32
C PRO A 250 -12.26 -35.88 7.61
N PRO A 251 -12.03 -34.56 7.55
CA PRO A 251 -11.61 -33.78 8.71
C PRO A 251 -12.62 -33.90 9.86
N ALA A 252 -12.11 -34.09 11.08
CA ALA A 252 -12.92 -34.31 12.29
C ALA A 252 -13.94 -33.19 12.56
N SER A 253 -13.66 -31.97 12.10
CA SER A 253 -14.65 -30.92 11.96
C SER A 253 -14.27 -30.03 10.79
N ARG A 254 -15.30 -29.44 10.16
CA ARG A 254 -15.12 -28.29 9.28
C ARG A 254 -15.51 -27.05 10.06
N TYR A 255 -14.84 -25.94 9.77
CA TYR A 255 -15.33 -24.64 10.20
C TYR A 255 -16.77 -24.50 9.71
N ASP A 256 -17.69 -24.17 10.61
CA ASP A 256 -19.05 -23.87 10.21
C ASP A 256 -19.07 -22.60 9.34
N ALA A 257 -20.15 -22.40 8.59
CA ALA A 257 -20.25 -21.29 7.65
C ALA A 257 -20.20 -19.92 8.33
N GLU A 258 -20.51 -19.85 9.63
CA GLU A 258 -20.53 -18.61 10.41
C GLU A 258 -19.11 -18.24 10.86
N LEU A 259 -18.35 -19.20 11.36
CA LEU A 259 -16.95 -19.07 11.73
C LEU A 259 -16.07 -18.87 10.49
N ALA A 260 -16.42 -19.47 9.35
CA ALA A 260 -15.80 -19.19 8.06
C ALA A 260 -16.00 -17.73 7.64
N ARG A 261 -17.21 -17.17 7.82
CA ARG A 261 -17.49 -15.75 7.55
C ARG A 261 -16.74 -14.82 8.53
N LEU A 262 -16.72 -15.16 9.82
CA LEU A 262 -16.03 -14.38 10.85
C LEU A 262 -14.50 -14.36 10.69
N SER A 263 -13.93 -15.40 10.07
CA SER A 263 -12.50 -15.50 9.79
C SER A 263 -12.13 -15.07 8.37
N ASP A 264 -13.09 -14.59 7.58
CA ASP A 264 -12.84 -14.06 6.25
C ASP A 264 -11.99 -12.79 6.35
N ARG A 265 -11.00 -12.67 5.46
CA ARG A 265 -10.06 -11.55 5.43
C ARG A 265 -10.79 -10.21 5.24
N ASP A 266 -11.92 -10.26 4.53
CA ASP A 266 -12.67 -9.08 4.12
C ASP A 266 -13.99 -8.94 4.92
N PHE A 267 -14.06 -9.53 6.12
CA PHE A 267 -15.24 -9.52 7.01
C PHE A 267 -15.86 -8.13 7.26
N ASP A 268 -15.04 -7.10 7.46
CA ASP A 268 -15.52 -5.73 7.68
C ASP A 268 -16.31 -5.17 6.49
N LEU A 269 -16.01 -5.63 5.27
CA LEU A 269 -16.73 -5.25 4.05
C LEU A 269 -18.05 -6.03 3.91
N LEU A 270 -18.11 -7.26 4.40
CA LEU A 270 -19.32 -8.09 4.41
C LEU A 270 -20.40 -7.56 5.37
N LEU A 271 -20.03 -6.74 6.35
CA LEU A 271 -20.96 -6.12 7.31
C LEU A 271 -21.65 -4.85 6.76
N ASP A 272 -21.16 -4.22 5.68
CA ASP A 272 -21.83 -3.06 5.08
C ASP A 272 -22.91 -3.54 4.08
N ALA A 273 -24.14 -3.69 4.58
CA ALA A 273 -25.32 -4.17 3.83
C ALA A 273 -25.67 -3.35 2.58
N ARG A 274 -25.02 -2.19 2.36
CA ARG A 274 -25.24 -1.36 1.16
C ARG A 274 -24.55 -1.89 -0.09
N ASP A 275 -23.55 -2.76 0.07
CA ASP A 275 -22.73 -3.28 -1.02
C ASP A 275 -22.93 -4.79 -1.27
N GLU A 276 -23.93 -5.42 -0.65
CA GLU A 276 -24.19 -6.87 -0.77
C GLU A 276 -24.43 -7.30 -2.22
N ALA A 277 -25.12 -6.47 -3.02
CA ALA A 277 -25.33 -6.70 -4.45
C ALA A 277 -24.03 -6.58 -5.27
N VAL A 278 -23.08 -5.74 -4.85
CA VAL A 278 -21.77 -5.62 -5.52
C VAL A 278 -20.89 -6.82 -5.19
N TYR A 279 -21.06 -7.40 -4.00
CA TYR A 279 -20.29 -8.54 -3.53
C TYR A 279 -20.67 -9.85 -4.25
N LEU A 280 -21.96 -10.08 -4.48
CA LEU A 280 -22.43 -11.26 -5.23
C LEU A 280 -21.87 -11.33 -6.65
N ASP A 281 -21.64 -10.16 -7.25
CA ASP A 281 -21.10 -10.03 -8.60
C ASP A 281 -19.62 -9.59 -8.59
N LEU A 282 -18.90 -9.74 -7.47
CA LEU A 282 -17.52 -9.28 -7.34
C LEU A 282 -16.61 -9.94 -8.38
N ASP A 283 -16.81 -11.22 -8.66
CA ASP A 283 -16.09 -11.96 -9.70
C ASP A 283 -16.35 -11.37 -11.09
N PHE A 284 -17.59 -10.96 -11.36
CA PHE A 284 -17.97 -10.29 -12.60
C PHE A 284 -17.33 -8.90 -12.70
N TYR A 285 -17.33 -8.11 -11.63
CA TYR A 285 -16.69 -6.80 -11.61
C TYR A 285 -15.16 -6.88 -11.71
N ALA A 286 -14.53 -7.89 -11.11
CA ALA A 286 -13.10 -8.15 -11.24
C ALA A 286 -12.74 -8.54 -12.67
N TRP A 287 -13.52 -9.43 -13.30
CA TRP A 287 -13.37 -9.77 -14.71
C TRP A 287 -13.60 -8.57 -15.64
N TYR A 288 -14.63 -7.77 -15.37
CA TYR A 288 -14.96 -6.57 -16.16
C TYR A 288 -13.87 -5.51 -16.03
N ALA A 289 -13.34 -5.28 -14.83
CA ALA A 289 -12.22 -4.37 -14.61
C ALA A 289 -10.94 -4.87 -15.32
N ALA A 290 -10.69 -6.18 -15.32
CA ALA A 290 -9.58 -6.78 -16.06
C ALA A 290 -9.74 -6.60 -17.58
N GLN A 291 -10.93 -6.81 -18.13
CA GLN A 291 -11.25 -6.53 -19.55
C GLN A 291 -11.11 -5.04 -19.88
N ALA A 292 -11.60 -4.14 -19.02
CA ALA A 292 -11.50 -2.70 -19.23
C ALA A 292 -10.05 -2.18 -19.15
N ALA A 293 -9.17 -2.89 -18.44
CA ALA A 293 -7.74 -2.61 -18.36
C ALA A 293 -6.94 -3.19 -19.54
N MET A 294 -7.52 -4.09 -20.34
CA MET A 294 -6.87 -4.54 -21.58
C MET A 294 -6.87 -3.39 -22.60
N PRO A 295 -5.73 -3.03 -23.18
CA PRO A 295 -5.71 -2.11 -24.31
C PRO A 295 -6.56 -2.72 -25.43
N ALA A 296 -7.32 -1.87 -26.14
CA ALA A 296 -8.16 -2.29 -27.26
C ALA A 296 -7.30 -2.77 -28.44
N THR A 297 -6.73 -3.97 -28.32
CA THR A 297 -6.10 -4.69 -29.41
C THR A 297 -7.12 -5.63 -30.02
N GLY A 298 -7.55 -5.29 -31.23
CA GLY A 298 -8.05 -6.28 -32.18
C GLY A 298 -9.57 -6.42 -32.21
N ARG A 299 -10.15 -5.75 -33.21
CA ARG A 299 -11.34 -6.14 -33.97
C ARG A 299 -11.65 -7.64 -33.82
N VAL A 300 -12.82 -7.97 -33.29
CA VAL A 300 -13.42 -9.31 -33.40
C VAL A 300 -13.40 -9.68 -34.88
N PRO A 301 -12.82 -10.83 -35.28
CA PRO A 301 -12.90 -11.27 -36.67
C PRO A 301 -14.39 -11.47 -36.98
N ALA A 302 -14.90 -10.72 -37.96
CA ALA A 302 -16.22 -11.02 -38.49
C ALA A 302 -16.21 -12.47 -39.00
N PRO A 303 -17.25 -13.27 -38.70
CA PRO A 303 -17.33 -14.64 -39.22
C PRO A 303 -17.25 -14.59 -40.75
N PRO A 304 -16.44 -15.46 -41.38
CA PRO A 304 -16.31 -15.49 -42.84
C PRO A 304 -17.63 -15.99 -43.42
N GLY A 305 -18.40 -15.10 -44.05
CA GLY A 305 -19.64 -15.49 -44.74
C GLY A 305 -20.68 -14.40 -44.97
N ALA A 306 -20.52 -13.18 -44.44
CA ALA A 306 -21.41 -12.06 -44.79
C ALA A 306 -20.93 -11.40 -46.09
N THR A 307 -21.25 -12.01 -47.24
CA THR A 307 -21.26 -11.31 -48.53
C THR A 307 -22.48 -10.42 -48.58
N ASP A 308 -22.27 -9.10 -48.56
CA ASP A 308 -23.27 -8.10 -48.92
C ASP A 308 -23.50 -8.15 -50.46
N PRO A 309 -24.75 -8.15 -50.94
CA PRO A 309 -25.05 -8.08 -52.36
C PRO A 309 -25.19 -6.62 -52.79
N ALA A 310 -24.20 -6.11 -53.50
CA ALA A 310 -24.26 -4.85 -54.25
C ALA A 310 -23.07 -4.86 -55.21
N GLN A 311 -23.13 -4.57 -56.49
CA GLN A 311 -24.12 -4.02 -57.41
C GLN A 311 -23.54 -4.36 -58.79
N ASP A 312 -24.31 -5.01 -59.67
CA ASP A 312 -23.99 -5.05 -61.10
C ASP A 312 -24.70 -3.84 -61.73
N ASP A 313 -23.92 -2.79 -62.02
CA ASP A 313 -24.31 -1.72 -62.93
C ASP A 313 -23.87 -2.14 -64.33
N ASP A 314 -24.80 -2.40 -65.26
CA ASP A 314 -24.73 -1.92 -66.66
C ASP A 314 -25.86 -2.51 -67.52
N HIS A 315 -26.91 -1.73 -67.77
CA HIS A 315 -27.16 -1.09 -69.07
C HIS A 315 -28.63 -0.62 -69.24
N PRO A 316 -28.86 0.49 -69.96
CA PRO A 316 -30.18 1.08 -70.17
C PRO A 316 -30.82 0.56 -71.46
N GLU A 317 -32.14 0.35 -71.49
CA GLU A 317 -32.94 0.65 -72.68
C GLU A 317 -34.44 0.68 -72.35
N THR A 318 -35.02 1.82 -72.68
CA THR A 318 -36.45 2.13 -72.82
C THR A 318 -37.19 1.12 -73.68
N SER A 319 -38.47 0.86 -73.39
CA SER A 319 -39.60 1.22 -74.27
C SER A 319 -40.86 0.43 -73.90
N ASP A 320 -41.98 1.14 -73.91
CA ASP A 320 -43.33 0.72 -74.27
C ASP A 320 -43.97 -0.47 -73.53
N ALA A 321 -44.99 -0.18 -72.72
CA ALA A 321 -46.39 -0.03 -73.13
C ALA A 321 -47.12 -1.37 -73.19
N THR A 322 -48.10 -1.58 -72.31
CA THR A 322 -49.54 -1.55 -72.63
C THR A 322 -50.35 -2.33 -71.58
N LEU A 323 -51.46 -1.67 -71.21
CA LEU A 323 -52.72 -2.16 -70.64
C LEU A 323 -52.73 -2.74 -69.22
#